data_AF-F7PIY9-F1
#
_entry.id   AF-F7PIY9-F1
#
_cell.length_a   1.000
_cell.length_b   1.000
_cell.length_c   1.000
_cell.angle_alpha   90.00
_cell.angle_beta   90.00
_cell.angle_gamma   90.00
#
_symmetry.space_group_name_H-M   'P 1'
#
loop_
_entity.id
_entity.type
_entity.pdbx_description
1 polymer ?
#
loop_
_entity_poly.entity_id
_entity_poly.type
_entity_poly.pdbx_seq_one_letter_code
_entity_poly.pdbx_strand_id
1 'polypeptide(L)'
;MDETTESGRSWFRDANEDGRLYFWGGIVAAAISLFVLPIVGLLAVYWGYQLHAEEGRTVPAVVIAGAGATGVLYWLAYLAAV
;
A
#
# COMPACT_ATOMS: atom_id res chain seq x y z
N MET A 1 -7.95 34.31 -1.16
CA MET A 1 -7.31 33.24 -0.37
C MET A 1 -8.43 32.43 0.21
N ASP A 2 -8.38 31.11 0.06
CA ASP A 2 -9.50 30.20 0.34
C ASP A 2 -9.46 29.77 1.81
N GLU A 3 -10.56 29.93 2.55
CA GLU A 3 -10.65 29.65 4.00
C GLU A 3 -10.24 28.20 4.35
N THR A 4 -10.39 27.29 3.39
CA THR A 4 -9.97 25.88 3.49
C THR A 4 -8.46 25.70 3.65
N THR A 5 -7.67 26.56 3.00
CA THR A 5 -6.20 26.51 3.07
C THR A 5 -5.64 27.13 4.35
N GLU A 6 -6.32 28.13 4.93
CA GLU A 6 -5.95 28.67 6.25
C GLU A 6 -6.27 27.70 7.38
N SER A 7 -7.42 27.02 7.32
CA SER A 7 -7.82 26.00 8.29
C SER A 7 -6.88 24.79 8.33
N GLY A 8 -6.45 24.30 7.16
CA GLY A 8 -5.44 23.24 7.11
C GLY A 8 -4.12 23.68 7.75
N ARG A 9 -3.63 24.87 7.39
CA ARG A 9 -2.34 25.38 7.88
C ARG A 9 -2.34 25.64 9.39
N SER A 10 -3.46 26.09 9.98
CA SER A 10 -3.58 26.27 11.43
C SER A 10 -3.58 24.93 12.16
N TRP A 11 -4.31 23.92 11.68
CA TRP A 11 -4.30 22.56 12.23
C TRP A 11 -2.90 21.92 12.16
N PHE A 12 -2.21 22.07 11.02
CA PHE A 12 -0.83 21.60 10.88
C PHE A 12 0.13 22.35 11.81
N ARG A 13 -0.06 23.65 12.05
CA ARG A 13 0.80 24.43 12.95
C ARG A 13 0.61 24.01 14.40
N ASP A 14 -0.63 23.79 14.82
CA ASP A 14 -1.00 23.39 16.18
C ASP A 14 -0.52 21.96 16.51
N ALA A 15 -0.64 21.02 15.57
CA ALA A 15 -0.11 19.67 15.75
C ALA A 15 1.44 19.59 15.64
N ASN A 16 2.10 20.64 15.17
CA ASN A 16 3.56 20.70 14.98
C ASN A 16 4.33 21.20 16.21
N GLU A 17 3.70 21.91 17.15
CA GLU A 17 4.37 22.43 18.36
C GLU A 17 4.93 21.32 19.27
N ASP A 18 4.35 20.12 19.23
CA ASP A 18 4.78 18.95 20.03
C ASP A 18 5.67 17.95 19.26
N GLY A 19 6.07 18.24 18.02
CA GLY A 19 6.75 17.26 17.14
C GLY A 19 5.89 16.05 16.74
N ARG A 20 4.64 15.98 17.23
CA ARG A 20 3.66 14.93 16.99
C ARG A 20 3.34 14.77 15.50
N LEU A 21 3.37 15.86 14.74
CA LEU A 21 3.11 15.85 13.30
C LEU A 21 4.18 15.10 12.51
N TYR A 22 5.45 15.33 12.81
CA TYR A 22 6.55 14.60 12.17
C TYR A 22 6.56 13.13 12.58
N PHE A 23 6.24 12.83 13.85
CA PHE A 23 6.13 11.46 14.34
C PHE A 23 5.00 10.69 13.66
N TRP A 24 3.77 11.21 13.69
CA TRP A 24 2.61 10.57 13.05
C TRP A 24 2.73 10.55 11.53
N GLY A 25 3.23 11.62 10.92
CA GLY A 25 3.53 11.66 9.50
C GLY A 25 4.55 10.59 9.11
N GLY A 26 5.58 10.39 9.92
CA GLY A 26 6.58 9.33 9.76
C GLY A 26 5.98 7.93 9.87
N ILE A 27 5.12 7.67 10.87
CA ILE A 27 4.41 6.39 11.02
C ILE A 27 3.53 6.10 9.80
N VAL A 28 2.76 7.08 9.34
CA VAL A 28 1.89 6.91 8.16
C VAL A 28 2.73 6.67 6.91
N ALA A 29 3.82 7.42 6.72
CA ALA A 29 4.73 7.21 5.60
C ALA A 29 5.37 5.80 5.63
N ALA A 30 5.81 5.34 6.80
CA ALA A 30 6.37 4.01 6.98
C ALA A 30 5.33 2.92 6.72
N ALA A 31 4.09 3.09 7.20
CA ALA A 31 3.00 2.17 6.92
C ALA A 31 2.70 2.10 5.41
N ILE A 32 2.54 3.24 4.74
CA ILE A 32 2.34 3.28 3.29
C ILE A 32 3.49 2.57 2.58
N SER A 33 4.74 2.88 2.94
CA SER A 33 5.92 2.22 2.36
C SER A 33 5.89 0.70 2.57
N LEU A 34 5.42 0.23 3.71
CA LEU A 34 5.36 -1.20 4.05
C LEU A 34 4.24 -1.93 3.31
N PHE A 35 3.09 -1.29 3.11
CA PHE A 35 1.88 -1.93 2.57
C PHE A 35 1.64 -1.72 1.08
N VAL A 36 2.33 -0.76 0.42
CA VAL A 36 2.17 -0.56 -1.04
C VAL A 36 2.53 -1.82 -1.84
N LEU A 37 3.66 -2.45 -1.55
CA LEU A 37 4.11 -3.66 -2.25
C LEU A 37 3.14 -4.85 -2.12
N PRO A 38 2.67 -5.25 -0.92
CA PRO A 38 1.72 -6.35 -0.80
C PRO A 38 0.36 -6.04 -1.44
N ILE A 39 -0.11 -4.78 -1.39
CA ILE A 39 -1.35 -4.38 -2.07
C ILE A 39 -1.23 -4.59 -3.58
N VAL A 40 -0.11 -4.19 -4.20
CA VAL A 40 0.13 -4.42 -5.62
C VAL A 40 0.23 -5.91 -5.94
N GLY A 41 0.84 -6.71 -5.05
CA GLY A 41 0.87 -8.17 -5.18
C GLY A 41 -0.53 -8.80 -5.17
N LEU A 42 -1.43 -8.34 -4.29
CA LEU A 42 -2.83 -8.78 -4.27
C LEU A 42 -3.60 -8.39 -5.54
N LEU A 43 -3.36 -7.19 -6.06
CA LEU A 43 -3.94 -6.75 -7.34
C LEU A 43 -3.47 -7.63 -8.50
N ALA A 44 -2.20 -8.02 -8.52
CA ALA A 44 -1.68 -8.97 -9.51
C ALA A 44 -2.36 -10.33 -9.41
N VAL A 45 -2.61 -10.85 -8.19
CA VAL A 45 -3.40 -12.08 -7.98
C VAL A 45 -4.81 -11.93 -8.54
N TYR A 46 -5.49 -10.82 -8.22
CA TYR A 46 -6.85 -10.56 -8.69
C TYR A 46 -6.92 -10.48 -10.23
N TRP A 47 -6.02 -9.74 -10.86
CA TRP A 47 -5.99 -9.63 -12.31
C TRP A 47 -5.56 -10.92 -13.00
N GLY A 48 -4.61 -11.67 -12.44
CA GLY A 48 -4.27 -12.99 -12.97
C GLY A 48 -5.46 -13.96 -12.88
N TYR A 49 -6.23 -13.91 -11.79
CA TYR A 49 -7.47 -14.69 -11.67
C TYR A 49 -8.51 -14.26 -12.72
N GLN A 50 -8.76 -12.96 -12.87
CA GLN A 50 -9.69 -12.45 -13.89
C GLN A 50 -9.25 -12.82 -15.31
N LEU A 51 -7.95 -12.72 -15.61
CA LEU A 51 -7.38 -13.11 -16.89
C LEU A 51 -7.59 -14.60 -17.20
N HIS A 52 -7.55 -15.46 -16.18
CA HIS A 52 -7.89 -16.86 -16.35
C HIS A 52 -9.40 -17.07 -16.56
N ALA A 53 -10.22 -16.42 -15.74
CA ALA A 53 -11.66 -16.63 -15.71
C ALA A 53 -12.39 -16.05 -16.92
N GLU A 54 -12.01 -14.86 -17.38
CA GLU A 54 -12.70 -14.11 -18.43
C GLU A 54 -12.11 -14.34 -19.82
N GLU A 55 -10.78 -14.50 -19.91
CA GLU A 55 -10.08 -14.62 -21.21
C GLU A 55 -9.57 -16.04 -21.51
N GLY A 56 -9.66 -16.97 -20.55
CA GLY A 56 -9.16 -18.35 -20.69
C GLY A 56 -7.63 -18.44 -20.84
N ARG A 57 -6.89 -17.35 -20.57
CA ARG A 57 -5.44 -17.27 -20.79
C ARG A 57 -4.67 -17.79 -19.58
N THR A 58 -4.59 -19.11 -19.45
CA THR A 58 -4.01 -19.80 -18.28
C THR A 58 -2.54 -19.48 -18.02
N VAL A 59 -1.68 -19.52 -19.05
CA VAL A 59 -0.23 -19.29 -18.86
C VAL A 59 0.08 -17.90 -18.28
N PRO A 60 -0.34 -16.78 -18.91
CA PRO A 60 -0.06 -15.46 -18.35
C PRO A 60 -0.80 -15.22 -17.03
N ALA A 61 -1.99 -15.79 -16.84
CA ALA A 61 -2.71 -15.71 -15.57
C ALA A 61 -1.90 -16.31 -14.41
N VAL A 62 -1.35 -17.51 -14.61
CA VAL A 62 -0.52 -18.19 -13.61
C VAL A 62 0.78 -17.42 -13.35
N VAL A 63 1.41 -16.86 -14.38
CA VAL A 63 2.63 -16.05 -14.20
C VAL A 63 2.34 -14.81 -13.35
N ILE A 64 1.29 -14.05 -13.69
CA ILE A 64 0.94 -12.80 -13.01
C ILE A 64 0.46 -13.08 -11.58
N ALA A 65 -0.51 -13.98 -11.41
CA ALA A 65 -1.03 -14.32 -10.09
C ALA A 65 0.01 -15.02 -9.22
N GLY A 66 0.81 -15.92 -9.81
CA GLY A 66 1.88 -16.62 -9.10
C GLY A 66 2.96 -15.67 -8.59
N ALA A 67 3.40 -14.72 -9.42
CA ALA A 67 4.36 -13.69 -9.01
C ALA A 67 3.78 -12.81 -7.89
N GLY A 68 2.54 -12.34 -8.04
CA GLY A 68 1.84 -11.55 -7.02
C GLY A 68 1.70 -12.30 -5.69
N ALA A 69 1.24 -13.54 -5.74
CA ALA A 69 1.09 -14.40 -4.55
C ALA A 69 2.44 -14.66 -3.87
N THR A 70 3.49 -14.96 -4.64
CA THR A 70 4.83 -15.18 -4.10
C THR A 70 5.34 -13.93 -3.38
N GLY A 71 5.15 -12.74 -3.96
CA GLY A 71 5.51 -11.47 -3.33
C GLY A 71 4.78 -11.24 -2.01
N VAL A 72 3.46 -11.48 -1.97
CA VAL A 72 2.65 -11.35 -0.74
C VAL A 72 3.09 -12.36 0.32
N LEU A 73 3.33 -13.61 -0.06
CA LEU A 73 3.81 -14.66 0.86
C LEU A 73 5.19 -14.33 1.43
N TYR A 74 6.11 -13.84 0.60
CA TYR A 74 7.43 -13.40 1.05
C TYR A 74 7.32 -12.24 2.04
N TRP A 75 6.46 -11.26 1.76
CA TRP A 75 6.21 -10.14 2.67
C TRP A 75 5.61 -10.60 4.01
N LEU A 76 4.65 -11.52 4.00
CA LEU A 76 4.08 -12.12 5.22
C LEU A 76 5.15 -12.88 6.01
N ALA A 77 5.99 -13.67 5.32
CA ALA A 77 7.08 -14.41 5.94
C ALA A 77 8.11 -13.47 6.57
N TYR A 78 8.44 -12.35 5.90
CA TYR A 78 9.31 -11.31 6.45
C TYR A 78 8.73 -10.72 7.74
N LEU A 79 7.45 -10.35 7.75
CA LEU A 79 6.80 -9.82 8.96
C LEU A 79 6.72 -10.83 10.10
N ALA A 80 6.55 -12.12 9.79
CA ALA A 80 6.52 -13.18 10.81
C ALA A 80 7.91 -13.50 11.38
N ALA A 81 8.97 -13.18 10.65
CA ALA A 81 10.36 -13.39 11.05
C ALA A 81 10.98 -12.20 11.78
N VAL A 82 10.31 -11.03 11.77
CA VAL A 82 10.72 -9.79 12.42
C VAL A 82 10.10 -9.65 13.80
#